data_AF-A0A315AW34-F1
#
_entry.id   AF-A0A315AW34-F1
#
_cell.length_a   1.000
_cell.length_b   1.000
_cell.length_c   1.000
_cell.angle_alpha   90.00
_cell.angle_beta   90.00
_cell.angle_gamma   90.00
#
_symmetry.space_group_name_H-M   'P 1'
#
loop_
_entity.id
_entity.type
_entity.pdbx_description
1 polymer ?
#
loop_
_entity_poly.entity_id
_entity_poly.type
_entity_poly.pdbx_seq_one_letter_code
_entity_poly.pdbx_strand_id
1 'polypeptide(L)'
;MSEIEILRLPAAMSAFGYRSHASIYGNVKDGLLTKPVSIGARSVGWPRGEIQAVLQARIAGHTDEQIRTLVDRLHAERQERVAALGVVA
;
A
#
# COMPACT_ATOMS: atom_id res chain seq x y z
N MET A 1 -8.50 -17.79 3.37
CA MET A 1 -7.63 -16.61 3.57
C MET A 1 -7.54 -15.90 2.23
N SER A 2 -8.26 -14.79 2.07
CA SER A 2 -8.24 -13.99 0.84
C SER A 2 -7.03 -13.05 0.87
N GLU A 3 -5.96 -13.43 0.17
CA GLU A 3 -4.73 -12.63 0.05
C GLU A 3 -4.90 -11.42 -0.90
N ILE A 4 -5.94 -11.47 -1.74
CA ILE A 4 -6.23 -10.47 -2.78
C ILE A 4 -7.55 -9.75 -2.43
N GLU A 5 -7.44 -8.55 -1.86
CA GLU A 5 -8.57 -7.68 -1.55
C GLU A 5 -8.11 -6.22 -1.56
N ILE A 6 -8.96 -5.29 -2.01
CA ILE A 6 -8.68 -3.85 -1.98
C ILE A 6 -9.30 -3.23 -0.72
N LEU A 7 -8.44 -2.65 0.13
CA LEU A 7 -8.84 -1.88 1.29
C LEU A 7 -9.13 -0.43 0.91
N ARG A 8 -10.33 0.04 1.25
CA ARG A 8 -10.69 1.45 1.18
C ARG A 8 -10.07 2.22 2.34
N LEU A 9 -10.04 3.54 2.23
CA LEU A 9 -9.39 4.43 3.20
C LEU A 9 -9.74 4.13 4.67
N PRO A 10 -11.01 3.93 5.09
CA PRO A 10 -11.31 3.63 6.50
C PRO A 10 -10.67 2.33 7.00
N ALA A 11 -10.65 1.29 6.17
CA ALA A 11 -10.06 0.01 6.53
C ALA A 11 -8.52 0.07 6.57
N ALA A 12 -7.90 0.78 5.62
CA ALA A 12 -6.46 1.05 5.65
C ALA A 12 -6.06 1.85 6.89
N MET A 13 -6.83 2.87 7.26
CA MET A 13 -6.61 3.63 8.51
C MET A 13 -6.73 2.75 9.75
N SER A 14 -7.78 1.94 9.82
CA SER A 14 -8.00 1.02 10.94
C SER A 14 -6.85 0.03 11.08
N ALA A 15 -6.26 -0.45 9.98
CA ALA A 15 -5.13 -1.37 10.02
C ALA A 15 -3.87 -0.75 10.66
N PHE A 16 -3.62 0.54 10.44
CA PHE A 16 -2.48 1.26 11.04
C PHE A 16 -2.82 1.98 12.36
N GLY A 17 -4.09 2.00 12.78
CA GLY A 17 -4.54 2.75 13.96
C GLY A 17 -4.50 4.28 13.78
N TYR A 18 -4.53 4.78 12.54
CA TYR A 18 -4.50 6.23 12.30
C TYR A 18 -5.86 6.88 12.55
N ARG A 19 -5.85 8.04 13.22
CA ARG A 19 -7.06 8.80 13.56
C ARG A 19 -7.60 9.66 12.42
N SER A 20 -6.80 9.94 11.39
CA SER A 20 -7.17 10.89 10.34
C SER A 20 -6.81 10.41 8.94
N HIS A 21 -7.58 10.86 7.95
CA HIS A 21 -7.28 10.63 6.53
C HIS A 21 -5.93 11.27 6.14
N ALA A 22 -5.62 12.43 6.72
CA ALA A 22 -4.38 13.16 6.47
C ALA A 22 -3.16 12.33 6.86
N SER A 23 -3.24 11.50 7.90
CA SER A 23 -2.14 10.59 8.30
C SER A 23 -1.80 9.59 7.20
N ILE A 24 -2.81 9.00 6.53
CA ILE A 24 -2.57 8.09 5.41
C ILE A 24 -1.91 8.82 4.25
N TYR A 25 -2.46 9.95 3.81
CA TYR A 25 -1.93 10.67 2.66
C TYR A 25 -0.55 11.30 2.95
N GLY A 26 -0.28 11.71 4.19
CA GLY A 26 1.05 12.10 4.65
C GLY A 26 2.05 10.97 4.49
N ASN A 27 1.73 9.77 5.02
CA ASN A 27 2.60 8.60 4.85
C ASN A 27 2.81 8.22 3.39
N VAL A 28 1.79 8.33 2.53
CA VAL A 28 1.94 8.10 1.08
C VAL A 28 2.88 9.14 0.46
N LYS A 29 2.76 10.41 0.84
CA LYS A 29 3.62 11.50 0.37
C LYS A 29 5.07 11.28 0.82
N ASP A 30 5.28 10.82 2.04
CA ASP A 30 6.59 10.60 2.65
C ASP A 30 7.24 9.27 2.23
N GLY A 31 6.56 8.49 1.38
CA GLY A 31 7.02 7.18 0.90
C GLY A 31 6.93 6.06 1.93
N LEU A 32 6.24 6.28 3.05
CA LEU A 32 6.07 5.31 4.14
C LEU A 32 4.82 4.44 3.99
N LEU A 33 4.09 4.62 2.90
CA LEU A 33 2.96 3.81 2.49
C LEU A 33 2.87 3.76 0.96
N THR A 34 2.37 2.66 0.40
CA THR A 34 2.24 2.53 -1.04
C THR A 34 1.22 3.52 -1.63
N LYS A 35 1.42 3.90 -2.88
CA LYS A 35 0.44 4.71 -3.62
C LYS A 35 -0.83 3.88 -3.82
N PRO A 36 -2.02 4.47 -3.60
CA PRO A 36 -3.26 3.74 -3.79
C PRO A 36 -3.49 3.42 -5.27
N VAL A 37 -4.29 2.40 -5.52
CA VAL A 37 -4.77 1.98 -6.84
C VAL A 37 -6.13 2.63 -7.10
N SER A 38 -6.31 3.19 -8.28
CA SER A 38 -7.62 3.67 -8.74
C SER A 38 -8.54 2.48 -9.01
N ILE A 39 -9.75 2.51 -8.46
CA ILE A 39 -10.77 1.47 -8.67
C ILE A 39 -12.05 2.05 -9.28
N GLY A 40 -12.01 3.30 -9.75
CA GLY A 40 -13.13 3.98 -10.39
C GLY A 40 -12.95 5.50 -10.44
N ALA A 41 -13.92 6.21 -11.03
CA ALA A 41 -13.80 7.62 -11.39
C ALA A 41 -13.36 8.58 -10.27
N ARG A 42 -13.72 8.29 -9.01
CA ARG A 42 -13.37 9.11 -7.83
C ARG A 42 -12.97 8.24 -6.64
N SER A 43 -12.47 7.03 -6.91
CA SER A 43 -12.33 6.00 -5.89
C SER A 43 -10.96 5.36 -5.94
N VAL A 44 -10.28 5.30 -4.79
CA VAL A 44 -8.96 4.69 -4.65
C VAL A 44 -8.88 3.74 -3.45
N GLY A 45 -8.04 2.72 -3.51
CA GLY A 45 -7.81 1.79 -2.40
C GLY A 45 -6.42 1.15 -2.45
N TRP A 46 -6.10 0.36 -1.44
CA TRP A 46 -4.80 -0.28 -1.30
C TRP A 46 -4.95 -1.81 -1.33
N PRO A 47 -4.09 -2.54 -2.05
CA PRO A 47 -4.02 -3.98 -1.92
C PRO A 47 -3.73 -4.39 -0.47
N ARG A 48 -4.50 -5.33 0.07
CA ARG A 48 -4.37 -5.81 1.45
C ARG A 48 -2.95 -6.30 1.75
N GLY A 49 -2.35 -7.06 0.85
CA GLY A 49 -1.00 -7.59 1.01
C GLY A 49 0.06 -6.49 1.19
N GLU A 50 -0.08 -5.37 0.47
CA GLU A 50 0.85 -4.25 0.62
C GLU A 50 0.68 -3.52 1.97
N ILE A 51 -0.56 -3.33 2.42
CA ILE A 51 -0.86 -2.78 3.75
C ILE A 51 -0.26 -3.66 4.84
N GLN A 52 -0.44 -4.98 4.73
CA GLN A 52 0.11 -5.94 5.67
C GLN A 52 1.64 -5.94 5.67
N ALA A 53 2.29 -5.90 4.50
CA ALA A 53 3.75 -5.86 4.39
C ALA A 53 4.34 -4.62 5.06
N VAL A 54 3.77 -3.43 4.81
CA VAL A 54 4.22 -2.18 5.46
C VAL A 54 3.97 -2.23 6.96
N LEU A 55 2.81 -2.73 7.39
CA LEU A 55 2.50 -2.87 8.81
C LEU A 55 3.46 -3.84 9.52
N GLN A 56 3.78 -4.97 8.90
CA GLN A 56 4.76 -5.93 9.41
C GLN A 56 6.15 -5.30 9.57
N ALA A 57 6.62 -4.53 8.58
CA ALA A 57 7.88 -3.82 8.68
C ALA A 57 7.91 -2.82 9.84
N ARG A 58 6.81 -2.08 10.05
CA ARG A 58 6.65 -1.18 11.21
C ARG A 58 6.66 -1.93 12.53
N ILE A 59 5.92 -3.04 12.64
CA ILE A 59 5.90 -3.89 13.83
C ILE A 59 7.29 -4.45 14.14
N ALA A 60 8.05 -4.80 13.10
CA ALA A 60 9.43 -5.27 13.21
C ALA A 60 10.44 -4.14 13.52
N GLY A 61 10.00 -2.88 13.68
CA GLY A 61 10.87 -1.76 14.04
C GLY A 61 11.78 -1.28 12.91
N HIS A 62 11.41 -1.50 11.65
CA HIS A 62 12.19 -0.99 10.52
C HIS A 62 12.20 0.54 10.50
N THR A 63 13.32 1.12 10.06
CA THR A 63 13.43 2.57 9.90
C THR A 63 12.60 3.05 8.71
N ASP A 64 12.34 4.36 8.68
CA ASP A 64 11.61 4.99 7.59
C ASP A 64 12.29 4.76 6.22
N GLU A 65 13.62 4.73 6.17
CA GLU A 65 14.40 4.46 4.95
C GLU A 65 14.19 3.02 4.46
N GLN A 66 14.16 2.06 5.38
CA GLN A 66 13.88 0.66 5.07
C GLN A 66 12.44 0.47 4.60
N ILE A 67 11.50 1.18 5.22
CA ILE A 67 10.09 1.17 4.79
C ILE A 67 9.94 1.78 3.39
N ARG A 68 10.63 2.89 3.08
CA ARG A 68 10.62 3.46 1.72
C ARG A 68 11.15 2.46 0.69
N THR A 69 12.26 1.80 1.00
CA THR A 69 12.82 0.74 0.13
C THR A 69 11.83 -0.40 -0.08
N LEU A 70 11.12 -0.82 0.97
CA LEU A 70 10.05 -1.81 0.87
C LEU A 70 8.90 -1.32 -0.01
N VAL A 71 8.46 -0.08 0.15
CA VAL A 71 7.38 0.52 -0.66
C VAL A 71 7.73 0.54 -2.14
N ASP A 72 8.96 0.92 -2.49
CA ASP A 72 9.44 0.92 -3.87
C ASP A 72 9.45 -0.49 -4.46
N ARG A 73 9.92 -1.49 -3.68
CA ARG A 73 9.86 -2.90 -4.07
C ARG A 73 8.42 -3.37 -4.32
N LEU A 74 7.48 -3.01 -3.45
CA LEU A 74 6.07 -3.38 -3.61
C LEU A 74 5.45 -2.76 -4.87
N HIS A 75 5.86 -1.55 -5.26
CA HIS A 75 5.42 -0.95 -6.54
C HIS A 75 6.00 -1.68 -7.74
N ALA A 76 7.29 -2.05 -7.69
CA ALA A 76 7.92 -2.83 -8.74
C ALA A 76 7.23 -4.19 -8.92
N GLU A 77 7.02 -4.94 -7.83
CA GLU A 77 6.31 -6.21 -7.85
C GLU A 77 4.89 -6.08 -8.42
N ARG A 78 4.21 -4.96 -8.16
CA ARG A 78 2.89 -4.69 -8.73
C ARG A 78 2.99 -4.56 -10.26
N GLN A 79 3.97 -3.82 -10.77
CA GLN A 79 4.17 -3.66 -12.21
C GLN A 79 4.55 -4.98 -12.88
N GLU A 80 5.46 -5.74 -12.27
CA GLU A 80 5.88 -7.06 -12.75
C GLU A 80 4.71 -8.04 -12.83
N ARG A 81 3.84 -8.08 -11.80
CA ARG A 81 2.63 -8.91 -11.82
C ARG A 81 1.71 -8.55 -12.98
N VAL A 82 1.53 -7.27 -13.30
CA VAL A 82 0.68 -6.85 -14.42
C VAL A 82 1.35 -7.18 -15.77
N ALA A 83 2.66 -6.98 -15.89
CA ALA A 83 3.41 -7.37 -17.08
C ALA A 83 3.32 -8.89 -17.35
N ALA A 84 3.42 -9.71 -16.30
CA ALA A 84 3.30 -11.16 -16.38
C ALA A 84 1.90 -11.64 -16.83
N LEU A 85 0.85 -10.84 -16.63
CA LEU A 85 -0.49 -11.14 -17.12
C LEU A 85 -0.64 -10.88 -18.65
N GLY A 86 0.37 -10.29 -19.30
CA GLY A 86 0.34 -9.98 -20.74
C GLY A 86 -0.66 -8.87 -21.10
N VAL A 87 -1.13 -8.09 -20.12
CA VAL A 87 -2.16 -7.05 -20.29
C VAL A 87 -1.54 -5.66 -20.54
N VAL A 88 -0.21 -5.57 -20.64
CA VAL A 88 0.49 -4.31 -20.93
C VAL A 88 1.12 -4.40 -22.32
N ALA A 89 0.75 -3.46 -23.20
CA ALA A 89 1.42 -3.18 -24.46
C ALA A 89 2.64 -2.28 -24.24
#